data_AF-A0A2D8VQK1-F1
#
_entry.id   AF-A0A2D8VQK1-F1
#
_cell.length_a   1.000
_cell.length_b   1.000
_cell.length_c   1.000
_cell.angle_alpha   90.00
_cell.angle_beta   90.00
_cell.angle_gamma   90.00
#
_symmetry.space_group_name_H-M   'P 1'
#
loop_
_entity.id
_entity.type
_entity.pdbx_description
1 polymer ?
#
loop_
_entity_poly.entity_id
_entity_poly.type
_entity_poly.pdbx_seq_one_letter_code
_entity_poly.pdbx_strand_id
1 'polypeptide(L)'
;MRFFTPLIFVFQILIAQDIFQSAEIVIEAFGERLETKTHLTPYLFDIAKNGHLLDSEKKEELKNLGFNFNQSLVSKSGAQRTESRGLDRYYDKSYFRIHYTSTGRNAVDPTDQNSNNIPDYIETIAETFETVSSSFHNQMGFVLPPSDGDYGSNFDNGGSDHYDIYIRQLASNFYGYVQFEQYASGNGDNETTSGVTEKNAITSYMTMRNGYKNFNLLSEIENIQTTIAHEFFHTVQLGYDGWEKQWLLEATAVWMEEEMFDNINDVYQYMPDWFRYPYRSLDEEGSHAYGSYIFFEYIDQHMGGNNTIKELFELSVNNDSRKKDGSHLAIDQALEQKGYSFKEALNSMSVANHIMSSETSALQYRYEEADDYPVNGPSLFKTVNFFTGRSDFIESSSLRRFGSQYIKVIS
;
A
#
# COMPACT_ATOMS: atom_id res chain seq x y z
N MET A 1 -22.28 -49.94 -15.71
CA MET A 1 -21.42 -49.40 -14.65
C MET A 1 -21.02 -47.98 -15.03
N ARG A 2 -21.60 -46.96 -14.40
CA ARG A 2 -21.16 -45.57 -14.53
C ARG A 2 -19.93 -45.39 -13.66
N PHE A 3 -18.78 -45.09 -14.26
CA PHE A 3 -17.59 -44.71 -13.51
C PHE A 3 -17.76 -43.27 -13.05
N PHE A 4 -17.86 -43.08 -11.74
CA PHE A 4 -17.72 -41.79 -11.08
C PHE A 4 -16.24 -41.42 -11.07
N THR A 5 -15.87 -40.38 -11.82
CA THR A 5 -14.56 -39.73 -11.68
C THR A 5 -14.67 -38.75 -10.51
N PRO A 6 -13.85 -38.83 -9.46
CA PRO A 6 -13.89 -37.84 -8.40
C PRO A 6 -13.29 -36.54 -8.94
N LEU A 7 -14.06 -35.45 -8.83
CA LEU A 7 -13.56 -34.10 -9.05
C LEU A 7 -12.58 -33.79 -7.91
N ILE A 8 -11.28 -33.82 -8.21
CA ILE A 8 -10.26 -33.33 -7.29
C ILE A 8 -10.33 -31.81 -7.35
N PHE A 9 -10.94 -31.19 -6.35
CA PHE A 9 -10.78 -29.76 -6.10
C PHE A 9 -9.33 -29.53 -5.69
N VAL A 10 -8.49 -29.13 -6.66
CA VAL A 10 -7.20 -28.52 -6.35
C VAL A 10 -7.52 -27.12 -5.82
N PHE A 11 -7.51 -26.97 -4.50
CA PHE A 11 -7.38 -25.63 -3.91
C PHE A 11 -6.09 -25.03 -4.49
N GLN A 12 -6.21 -24.02 -5.33
CA GLN A 12 -5.10 -23.12 -5.58
C GLN A 12 -4.78 -22.51 -4.23
N ILE A 13 -3.68 -22.97 -3.63
CA ILE A 13 -3.06 -22.31 -2.50
C ILE A 13 -2.62 -20.96 -3.04
N LEU A 14 -3.37 -19.90 -2.72
CA LEU A 14 -2.82 -18.55 -2.71
C LEU A 14 -1.56 -18.65 -1.88
N ILE A 15 -0.39 -18.48 -2.50
CA ILE A 15 0.88 -18.49 -1.78
C ILE A 15 0.85 -17.22 -0.94
N ALA A 16 0.42 -17.36 0.32
CA ALA A 16 0.64 -16.35 1.32
C ALA A 16 2.13 -16.03 1.36
N GLN A 17 2.45 -14.76 1.61
CA GLN A 17 3.82 -14.33 1.81
C GLN A 17 4.51 -15.24 2.85
N ASP A 18 5.71 -15.71 2.52
CA ASP A 18 6.47 -16.58 3.42
C ASP A 18 7.01 -15.73 4.57
N ILE A 19 6.50 -15.95 5.79
CA ILE A 19 6.89 -15.20 6.98
C ILE A 19 8.39 -15.29 7.27
N PHE A 20 9.06 -16.38 6.89
CA PHE A 20 10.52 -16.47 7.05
C PHE A 20 11.24 -15.56 6.05
N GLN A 21 10.77 -15.49 4.81
CA GLN A 21 11.28 -14.55 3.83
C GLN A 21 11.03 -13.10 4.28
N SER A 22 9.86 -12.80 4.83
CA SER A 22 9.56 -11.48 5.40
C SER A 22 10.51 -11.11 6.53
N ALA A 23 10.79 -12.05 7.43
CA ALA A 23 11.73 -11.84 8.52
C ALA A 23 13.15 -11.53 8.01
N GLU A 24 13.64 -12.29 7.04
CA GLU A 24 14.97 -12.05 6.43
C GLU A 24 15.05 -10.67 5.77
N ILE A 25 14.04 -10.28 4.98
CA ILE A 25 14.00 -8.95 4.35
C ILE A 25 14.03 -7.84 5.40
N VAL A 26 13.23 -7.95 6.46
CA VAL A 26 13.24 -6.99 7.57
C VAL A 26 14.60 -6.95 8.25
N ILE A 27 15.21 -8.11 8.54
CA ILE A 27 16.53 -8.19 9.19
C ILE A 27 17.61 -7.54 8.32
N GLU A 28 17.63 -7.83 7.02
CA GLU A 28 18.57 -7.24 6.08
C GLU A 28 18.35 -5.73 5.90
N ALA A 29 17.09 -5.26 5.90
CA ALA A 29 16.75 -3.83 5.80
C ALA A 29 17.32 -3.03 6.96
N PHE A 30 16.99 -3.45 8.19
CA PHE A 30 17.48 -2.77 9.40
C PHE A 30 18.97 -3.03 9.66
N GLY A 31 19.52 -4.10 9.10
CA GLY A 31 20.96 -4.37 9.07
C GLY A 31 21.73 -3.57 8.01
N GLU A 32 21.04 -2.82 7.14
CA GLU A 32 21.60 -2.05 6.02
C GLU A 32 22.36 -2.93 5.01
N ARG A 33 21.87 -4.15 4.81
CA ARG A 33 22.45 -5.15 3.91
C ARG A 33 21.65 -5.38 2.64
N LEU A 34 20.45 -4.80 2.53
CA LEU A 34 19.62 -4.93 1.34
C LEU A 34 20.24 -4.19 0.15
N GLU A 35 20.42 -4.93 -0.94
CA GLU A 35 20.94 -4.41 -2.20
C GLU A 35 19.84 -4.03 -3.20
N THR A 36 18.60 -4.49 -2.99
CA THR A 36 17.45 -4.29 -3.90
C THR A 36 16.46 -3.25 -3.40
N LYS A 37 15.88 -2.45 -4.33
CA LYS A 37 14.74 -1.57 -4.03
C LYS A 37 13.58 -2.44 -3.56
N THR A 38 13.16 -2.25 -2.30
CA THR A 38 12.15 -3.05 -1.63
C THR A 38 11.32 -2.13 -0.75
N HIS A 39 10.00 -2.25 -0.81
CA HIS A 39 9.08 -1.53 0.07
C HIS A 39 8.95 -2.28 1.39
N LEU A 40 9.23 -1.63 2.52
CA LEU A 40 9.39 -2.33 3.80
C LEU A 40 8.05 -2.63 4.50
N THR A 41 7.09 -1.71 4.37
CA THR A 41 5.77 -1.76 5.01
C THR A 41 5.05 -3.10 4.86
N PRO A 42 4.98 -3.73 3.66
CA PRO A 42 4.31 -5.04 3.52
C PRO A 42 5.00 -6.17 4.31
N TYR A 43 6.33 -6.14 4.46
CA TYR A 43 7.05 -7.12 5.26
C TYR A 43 6.87 -6.87 6.77
N LEU A 44 6.83 -5.60 7.20
CA LEU A 44 6.50 -5.25 8.58
C LEU A 44 5.08 -5.66 8.95
N PHE A 45 4.15 -5.53 8.00
CA PHE A 45 2.77 -5.97 8.14
C PHE A 45 2.67 -7.49 8.35
N ASP A 46 3.40 -8.26 7.53
CA ASP A 46 3.44 -9.71 7.67
C ASP A 46 4.05 -10.14 9.01
N ILE A 47 5.14 -9.49 9.44
CA ILE A 47 5.73 -9.70 10.77
C ILE A 47 4.72 -9.39 11.87
N ALA A 48 3.98 -8.28 11.79
CA ALA A 48 3.02 -7.90 12.81
C ALA A 48 1.93 -8.95 13.02
N LYS A 49 1.38 -9.49 11.93
CA LYS A 49 0.30 -10.48 11.97
C LYS A 49 0.79 -11.88 12.28
N ASN A 50 1.93 -12.28 11.70
CA ASN A 50 2.35 -13.69 11.61
C ASN A 50 3.69 -13.99 12.30
N GLY A 51 4.40 -13.00 12.83
CA GLY A 51 5.74 -13.17 13.42
C GLY A 51 5.80 -14.16 14.58
N HIS A 52 4.67 -14.43 15.26
CA HIS A 52 4.58 -15.48 16.28
C HIS A 52 4.80 -16.90 15.73
N LEU A 53 4.68 -17.12 14.42
CA LEU A 53 4.94 -18.40 13.76
C LEU A 53 6.43 -18.67 13.51
N LEU A 54 7.29 -17.66 13.64
CA LEU A 54 8.73 -17.80 13.46
C LEU A 54 9.35 -18.71 14.53
N ASP A 55 10.47 -19.34 14.18
CA ASP A 55 11.28 -20.11 15.12
C ASP A 55 11.99 -19.20 16.15
N SER A 56 12.63 -19.83 17.15
CA SER A 56 13.31 -19.10 18.21
C SER A 56 14.51 -18.30 17.71
N GLU A 57 15.16 -18.72 16.62
CA GLU A 57 16.34 -18.07 16.08
C GLU A 57 15.95 -16.74 15.43
N LYS A 58 14.97 -16.76 14.49
CA LYS A 58 14.50 -15.55 13.81
C LYS A 58 13.84 -14.58 14.78
N LYS A 59 13.10 -15.09 15.78
CA LYS A 59 12.55 -14.26 16.86
C LYS A 59 13.64 -13.51 17.62
N GLU A 60 14.77 -14.15 17.89
CA GLU A 60 15.87 -13.50 18.61
C GLU A 60 16.56 -12.44 17.76
N GLU A 61 16.75 -12.69 16.46
CA GLU A 61 17.27 -11.68 15.54
C GLU A 61 16.37 -10.45 15.45
N LEU A 62 15.05 -10.64 15.33
CA LEU A 62 14.09 -9.54 15.33
C LEU A 62 14.07 -8.79 16.68
N LYS A 63 14.18 -9.49 17.82
CA LYS A 63 14.31 -8.82 19.13
C LYS A 63 15.56 -7.96 19.24
N ASN A 64 16.68 -8.38 18.64
CA ASN A 64 17.89 -7.57 18.59
C ASN A 64 17.70 -6.27 17.80
N LEU A 65 16.75 -6.26 16.86
CA LEU A 65 16.30 -5.07 16.14
C LEU A 65 15.20 -4.30 16.88
N GLY A 66 14.79 -4.75 18.07
CA GLY A 66 13.81 -4.11 18.94
C GLY A 66 12.36 -4.54 18.73
N PHE A 67 12.10 -5.61 17.98
CA PHE A 67 10.77 -6.18 17.92
C PHE A 67 10.38 -6.84 19.24
N ASN A 68 9.11 -6.69 19.61
CA ASN A 68 8.49 -7.17 20.82
C ASN A 68 7.46 -8.25 20.48
N PHE A 69 7.60 -9.41 21.12
CA PHE A 69 6.74 -10.59 20.94
C PHE A 69 5.82 -10.81 22.15
N ASN A 70 5.66 -9.82 23.03
CA ASN A 70 4.81 -9.95 24.23
C ASN A 70 3.35 -9.56 23.97
N GLN A 71 3.06 -8.97 22.81
CA GLN A 71 1.71 -8.57 22.40
C GLN A 71 1.14 -9.53 21.34
N SER A 72 -0.16 -9.40 21.08
CA SER A 72 -0.84 -10.18 20.04
C SER A 72 -0.30 -9.89 18.64
N LEU A 73 0.02 -8.62 18.37
CA LEU A 73 0.75 -8.18 17.19
C LEU A 73 2.23 -8.04 17.52
N VAL A 74 3.10 -8.49 16.63
CA VAL A 74 4.55 -8.29 16.77
C VAL A 74 4.91 -6.89 16.27
N SER A 75 5.45 -6.04 17.12
CA SER A 75 5.79 -4.67 16.73
C SER A 75 7.04 -4.18 17.41
N LYS A 76 7.53 -3.01 17.02
CA LYS A 76 8.65 -2.33 17.69
C LYS A 76 8.18 -1.42 18.83
N SER A 77 6.92 -1.59 19.26
CA SER A 77 6.33 -0.91 20.40
C SER A 77 6.87 -1.44 21.73
N GLY A 78 6.97 -0.54 22.70
CA GLY A 78 7.46 -0.83 24.04
C GLY A 78 7.66 0.47 24.81
N ALA A 79 8.37 0.42 25.94
CA ALA A 79 8.62 1.61 26.77
C ALA A 79 9.42 2.72 26.06
N GLN A 80 10.06 2.40 24.95
CA GLN A 80 10.65 3.35 24.03
C GLN A 80 10.61 2.75 22.62
N ARG A 81 10.00 3.45 21.66
CA ARG A 81 10.07 3.08 20.23
C ARG A 81 11.52 3.14 19.77
N THR A 82 11.98 2.15 19.01
CA THR A 82 13.39 2.15 18.56
C THR A 82 13.74 3.34 17.68
N GLU A 83 12.75 3.84 16.95
CA GLU A 83 12.83 4.96 16.03
C GLU A 83 12.97 6.31 16.74
N SER A 84 12.61 6.42 18.02
CA SER A 84 12.85 7.64 18.81
C SER A 84 14.30 7.75 19.29
N ARG A 85 15.07 6.65 19.29
CA ARG A 85 16.45 6.64 19.82
C ARG A 85 17.36 7.56 19.02
N GLY A 86 17.97 8.51 19.74
CA GLY A 86 18.93 9.46 19.19
C GLY A 86 18.30 10.66 18.48
N LEU A 87 16.97 10.82 18.55
CA LEU A 87 16.27 12.02 18.11
C LEU A 87 15.99 12.88 19.35
N ASP A 88 16.50 14.11 19.34
CA ASP A 88 16.54 15.01 20.51
C ASP A 88 15.65 16.26 20.33
N ARG A 89 14.98 16.36 19.18
CA ARG A 89 14.08 17.47 18.83
C ARG A 89 12.78 16.93 18.27
N TYR A 90 11.73 17.73 18.39
CA TYR A 90 10.48 17.52 17.69
C TYR A 90 9.90 18.83 17.17
N TYR A 91 9.08 18.74 16.13
CA TYR A 91 8.28 19.84 15.61
C TYR A 91 6.82 19.37 15.51
N ASP A 92 5.93 20.06 16.23
CA ASP A 92 4.50 19.78 16.23
C ASP A 92 3.82 20.69 15.20
N LYS A 93 3.04 20.10 14.31
CA LYS A 93 2.27 20.81 13.29
C LYS A 93 0.93 20.09 13.09
N SER A 94 -0.15 20.77 13.46
CA SER A 94 -1.52 20.26 13.32
C SER A 94 -1.69 18.90 14.03
N TYR A 95 -1.98 17.82 13.31
CA TYR A 95 -2.14 16.47 13.88
C TYR A 95 -0.82 15.72 14.12
N PHE A 96 0.32 16.29 13.68
CA PHE A 96 1.58 15.57 13.55
C PHE A 96 2.65 16.03 14.52
N ARG A 97 3.46 15.08 15.00
CA ARG A 97 4.72 15.32 15.69
C ARG A 97 5.87 14.71 14.89
N ILE A 98 6.79 15.55 14.44
CA ILE A 98 7.96 15.12 13.67
C ILE A 98 9.18 15.11 14.58
N HIS A 99 9.69 13.92 14.89
CA HIS A 99 10.91 13.71 15.68
C HIS A 99 12.15 13.72 14.79
N TYR A 100 13.16 14.50 15.16
CA TYR A 100 14.39 14.65 14.38
C TYR A 100 15.60 14.97 15.26
N THR A 101 16.78 15.03 14.63
CA THR A 101 18.00 15.56 15.25
C THR A 101 18.80 16.37 14.24
N SER A 102 19.67 17.26 14.71
CA SER A 102 20.63 18.00 13.89
C SER A 102 22.06 17.44 14.02
N THR A 103 22.24 16.30 14.70
CA THR A 103 23.57 15.73 14.96
C THR A 103 23.63 14.22 14.73
N GLY A 104 24.84 13.73 14.48
CA GLY A 104 25.07 12.30 14.31
C GLY A 104 24.48 11.75 13.01
N ARG A 105 24.22 10.44 13.01
CA ARG A 105 23.84 9.69 11.81
C ARG A 105 22.47 10.07 11.24
N ASN A 106 21.52 10.40 12.11
CA ASN A 106 20.14 10.73 11.74
C ASN A 106 19.93 12.23 11.52
N ALA A 107 21.01 13.02 11.49
CA ALA A 107 20.91 14.46 11.30
C ALA A 107 20.20 14.78 9.99
N VAL A 108 19.25 15.71 10.03
CA VAL A 108 18.74 16.38 8.83
C VAL A 108 19.69 17.50 8.41
N ASP A 109 19.53 17.99 7.18
CA ASP A 109 20.22 19.21 6.75
C ASP A 109 19.85 20.35 7.70
N PRO A 110 20.82 21.05 8.32
CA PRO A 110 20.54 22.10 9.31
C PRO A 110 20.16 23.45 8.69
N THR A 111 20.02 23.54 7.36
CA THR A 111 19.61 24.78 6.68
C THR A 111 18.27 25.26 7.21
N ASP A 112 18.24 26.53 7.63
CA ASP A 112 17.07 27.25 8.17
C ASP A 112 17.14 28.68 7.60
N GLN A 113 16.51 28.89 6.45
CA GLN A 113 16.60 30.16 5.71
C GLN A 113 15.81 31.28 6.38
N ASN A 114 14.74 30.94 7.09
CA ASN A 114 13.85 31.90 7.75
C ASN A 114 14.28 32.22 9.21
N SER A 115 15.28 31.51 9.73
CA SER A 115 15.85 31.65 11.07
C SER A 115 14.85 31.42 12.21
N ASN A 116 13.90 30.49 12.03
CA ASN A 116 12.91 30.15 13.06
C ASN A 116 13.36 29.01 14.01
N ASN A 117 14.56 28.48 13.81
CA ASN A 117 15.19 27.35 14.51
C ASN A 117 14.63 25.95 14.17
N ILE A 118 13.82 25.85 13.12
CA ILE A 118 13.36 24.60 12.52
C ILE A 118 14.05 24.47 11.15
N PRO A 119 14.71 23.35 10.85
CA PRO A 119 15.30 23.17 9.53
C PRO A 119 14.23 23.18 8.42
N ASP A 120 14.52 23.82 7.28
CA ASP A 120 13.60 23.95 6.14
C ASP A 120 13.07 22.56 5.68
N TYR A 121 13.90 21.52 5.80
CA TYR A 121 13.53 20.12 5.52
C TYR A 121 12.38 19.61 6.40
N ILE A 122 12.41 19.94 7.70
CA ILE A 122 11.36 19.55 8.66
C ILE A 122 10.08 20.33 8.39
N GLU A 123 10.18 21.61 8.06
CA GLU A 123 9.02 22.41 7.66
C GLU A 123 8.35 21.84 6.40
N THR A 124 9.16 21.49 5.39
CA THR A 124 8.68 20.88 4.14
C THR A 124 7.94 19.56 4.38
N ILE A 125 8.47 18.69 5.25
CA ILE A 125 7.78 17.44 5.64
C ILE A 125 6.46 17.76 6.34
N ALA A 126 6.46 18.69 7.30
CA ALA A 126 5.28 19.06 8.07
C ALA A 126 4.16 19.65 7.19
N GLU A 127 4.51 20.52 6.26
CA GLU A 127 3.57 21.13 5.30
C GLU A 127 3.01 20.08 4.33
N THR A 128 3.84 19.12 3.90
CA THR A 128 3.39 18.03 3.03
C THR A 128 2.41 17.10 3.77
N PHE A 129 2.70 16.72 5.01
CA PHE A 129 1.77 15.94 5.84
C PHE A 129 0.45 16.68 6.07
N GLU A 130 0.48 17.99 6.38
CA GLU A 130 -0.72 18.81 6.54
C GLU A 130 -1.57 18.83 5.25
N THR A 131 -0.92 18.96 4.09
CA THR A 131 -1.57 18.95 2.78
C THR A 131 -2.23 17.60 2.49
N VAL A 132 -1.47 16.50 2.63
CA VAL A 132 -1.95 15.14 2.35
C VAL A 132 -3.08 14.76 3.31
N SER A 133 -2.91 15.02 4.61
CA SER A 133 -3.93 14.76 5.63
C SER A 133 -5.20 15.57 5.39
N SER A 134 -5.09 16.85 5.03
CA SER A 134 -6.26 17.64 4.69
C SER A 134 -6.96 17.11 3.43
N SER A 135 -6.23 16.57 2.46
CA SER A 135 -6.84 15.94 1.29
C SER A 135 -7.61 14.67 1.70
N PHE A 136 -6.94 13.75 2.39
CA PHE A 136 -7.53 12.47 2.79
C PHE A 136 -8.80 12.67 3.63
N HIS A 137 -8.76 13.53 4.65
CA HIS A 137 -9.85 13.61 5.61
C HIS A 137 -10.88 14.68 5.26
N ASN A 138 -10.46 15.85 4.77
CA ASN A 138 -11.41 16.94 4.53
C ASN A 138 -11.98 16.93 3.11
N GLN A 139 -11.20 16.49 2.11
CA GLN A 139 -11.64 16.49 0.71
C GLN A 139 -12.22 15.14 0.30
N MET A 140 -11.49 14.05 0.58
CA MET A 140 -11.90 12.69 0.21
C MET A 140 -12.79 12.04 1.28
N GLY A 141 -12.68 12.46 2.54
CA GLY A 141 -13.54 12.00 3.63
C GLY A 141 -13.13 10.67 4.26
N PHE A 142 -11.88 10.23 4.07
CA PHE A 142 -11.34 9.08 4.80
C PHE A 142 -11.24 9.39 6.29
N VAL A 143 -11.37 8.35 7.12
CA VAL A 143 -11.26 8.49 8.58
C VAL A 143 -9.83 8.81 9.00
N LEU A 144 -9.68 9.41 10.19
CA LEU A 144 -8.36 9.60 10.78
C LEU A 144 -7.78 8.23 11.21
N PRO A 145 -6.44 8.09 11.20
CA PRO A 145 -5.79 6.93 11.80
C PRO A 145 -6.10 6.83 13.30
N PRO A 146 -6.12 5.62 13.89
CA PRO A 146 -6.26 5.46 15.33
C PRO A 146 -5.12 6.12 16.09
N SER A 147 -5.45 6.76 17.22
CA SER A 147 -4.52 7.43 18.12
C SER A 147 -3.84 6.45 19.08
N ASP A 148 -2.61 6.77 19.44
CA ASP A 148 -1.83 6.14 20.50
C ASP A 148 -1.89 6.92 21.83
N GLY A 149 -2.68 8.00 21.90
CA GLY A 149 -2.77 8.89 23.06
C GLY A 149 -3.24 8.19 24.35
N ASP A 150 -3.99 7.10 24.22
CA ASP A 150 -4.50 6.29 25.34
C ASP A 150 -3.53 5.19 25.80
N TYR A 151 -2.32 5.13 25.24
CA TYR A 151 -1.31 4.16 25.67
C TYR A 151 -0.96 4.31 27.15
N GLY A 152 -1.00 3.18 27.87
CA GLY A 152 -0.52 3.14 29.25
C GLY A 152 0.98 3.38 29.36
N SER A 153 1.47 3.75 30.54
CA SER A 153 2.87 4.14 30.81
C SER A 153 3.97 3.12 30.47
N ASN A 154 3.59 1.90 30.05
CA ASN A 154 4.52 0.86 29.61
C ASN A 154 4.82 0.95 28.10
N PHE A 155 4.12 1.81 27.36
CA PHE A 155 4.27 2.02 25.94
C PHE A 155 4.53 3.49 25.65
N ASP A 156 5.47 3.73 24.74
CA ASP A 156 5.82 5.05 24.23
C ASP A 156 4.81 5.47 23.15
N ASN A 157 4.25 6.68 23.32
CA ASN A 157 3.34 7.35 22.39
C ASN A 157 3.96 8.61 21.77
N GLY A 158 5.31 8.66 21.70
CA GLY A 158 6.03 9.83 21.21
C GLY A 158 5.88 11.08 22.07
N GLY A 159 5.30 10.94 23.26
CA GLY A 159 5.16 12.00 24.26
C GLY A 159 3.95 12.91 24.07
N SER A 160 2.97 12.56 23.22
CA SER A 160 1.69 13.26 23.09
C SER A 160 0.63 12.37 22.41
N ASP A 161 -0.49 12.94 22.00
CA ASP A 161 -1.55 12.32 21.19
C ASP A 161 -1.44 12.61 19.68
N HIS A 162 -0.41 13.37 19.27
CA HIS A 162 -0.09 13.60 17.84
C HIS A 162 0.39 12.31 17.16
N TYR A 163 0.11 12.19 15.86
CA TYR A 163 0.67 11.11 15.06
C TYR A 163 2.18 11.29 14.87
N ASP A 164 2.95 10.27 15.27
CA ASP A 164 4.40 10.35 15.29
C ASP A 164 5.06 10.01 13.95
N ILE A 165 5.96 10.89 13.54
CA ILE A 165 6.83 10.72 12.38
C ILE A 165 8.28 10.79 12.85
N TYR A 166 9.06 9.75 12.58
CA TYR A 166 10.48 9.70 12.93
C TYR A 166 11.37 9.93 11.71
N ILE A 167 12.20 10.97 11.73
CA ILE A 167 13.14 11.28 10.66
C ILE A 167 14.47 10.58 10.92
N ARG A 168 14.85 9.64 10.05
CA ARG A 168 16.01 8.76 10.27
C ARG A 168 16.83 8.52 9.01
N GLN A 169 18.11 8.22 9.20
CA GLN A 169 18.90 7.63 8.12
C GLN A 169 18.41 6.20 7.88
N LEU A 170 17.85 5.96 6.70
CA LEU A 170 17.43 4.62 6.26
C LEU A 170 18.50 3.98 5.38
N ALA A 171 18.42 2.66 5.21
CA ALA A 171 19.24 1.91 4.26
C ALA A 171 19.01 2.41 2.82
N SER A 172 20.00 2.25 1.94
CA SER A 172 19.91 2.68 0.54
C SER A 172 18.62 2.19 -0.12
N ASN A 173 17.99 3.03 -0.93
CA ASN A 173 16.73 2.78 -1.66
C ASN A 173 15.44 2.74 -0.82
N PHE A 174 15.49 2.93 0.50
CA PHE A 174 14.29 3.12 1.32
C PHE A 174 13.93 4.60 1.43
N TYR A 175 12.65 4.90 1.24
CA TYR A 175 12.08 6.25 1.26
C TYR A 175 11.41 6.54 2.61
N GLY A 176 10.53 5.64 3.04
CA GLY A 176 9.85 5.63 4.33
C GLY A 176 9.26 4.25 4.61
N TYR A 177 8.59 4.11 5.74
CA TYR A 177 7.76 2.95 6.08
C TYR A 177 6.78 3.27 7.20
N VAL A 178 5.68 2.51 7.27
CA VAL A 178 4.76 2.49 8.42
C VAL A 178 5.08 1.33 9.35
N GLN A 179 5.22 1.63 10.64
CA GLN A 179 5.37 0.64 11.68
C GLN A 179 4.05 0.45 12.43
N PHE A 180 3.56 -0.78 12.34
CA PHE A 180 2.35 -1.25 13.01
C PHE A 180 2.62 -1.43 14.50
N GLU A 181 1.62 -1.15 15.33
CA GLU A 181 1.75 -1.26 16.78
C GLU A 181 0.74 -2.21 17.42
N GLN A 182 -0.37 -1.67 17.92
CA GLN A 182 -1.32 -2.38 18.78
C GLN A 182 -2.71 -2.29 18.15
N TYR A 183 -3.63 -3.13 18.62
CA TYR A 183 -5.03 -2.93 18.27
C TYR A 183 -5.51 -1.60 18.87
N ALA A 184 -6.17 -0.79 18.04
CA ALA A 184 -6.76 0.49 18.44
C ALA A 184 -7.69 0.29 19.64
N SER A 185 -7.66 1.22 20.60
CA SER A 185 -8.42 1.13 21.87
C SER A 185 -8.27 -0.20 22.64
N GLY A 186 -7.24 -1.01 22.33
CA GLY A 186 -7.02 -2.35 22.85
C GLY A 186 -7.99 -3.44 22.36
N ASN A 187 -8.99 -3.08 21.56
CA ASN A 187 -10.06 -3.98 21.08
C ASN A 187 -10.20 -4.01 19.55
N GLY A 188 -9.47 -3.14 18.82
CA GLY A 188 -9.49 -3.03 17.37
C GLY A 188 -10.54 -2.07 16.82
N ASP A 189 -11.11 -1.21 17.68
CA ASP A 189 -12.09 -0.18 17.33
C ASP A 189 -11.38 1.16 17.13
N ASN A 190 -11.62 1.85 16.01
CA ASN A 190 -11.01 3.14 15.73
C ASN A 190 -11.87 4.26 16.33
N GLU A 191 -11.38 4.88 17.40
CA GLU A 191 -12.10 5.91 18.15
C GLU A 191 -12.39 7.20 17.35
N THR A 192 -11.76 7.35 16.18
CA THR A 192 -11.98 8.50 15.29
C THR A 192 -13.18 8.32 14.37
N THR A 193 -13.76 7.12 14.28
CA THR A 193 -14.93 6.84 13.44
C THR A 193 -16.21 6.92 14.28
N SER A 194 -17.27 7.45 13.67
CA SER A 194 -18.57 7.59 14.35
C SER A 194 -19.62 6.69 13.71
N GLY A 195 -20.27 5.84 14.51
CA GLY A 195 -21.39 5.01 14.05
C GLY A 195 -20.98 3.72 13.34
N VAL A 196 -19.68 3.45 13.24
CA VAL A 196 -19.07 2.19 12.83
C VAL A 196 -18.27 1.66 14.02
N THR A 197 -18.07 0.36 14.09
CA THR A 197 -17.19 -0.28 15.09
C THR A 197 -16.26 -1.22 14.35
N GLU A 198 -15.01 -0.82 14.22
CA GLU A 198 -13.98 -1.65 13.64
C GLU A 198 -13.64 -2.82 14.57
N LYS A 199 -13.13 -3.91 13.99
CA LYS A 199 -12.71 -5.10 14.75
C LYS A 199 -11.21 -5.28 14.79
N ASN A 200 -10.54 -4.66 13.83
CA ASN A 200 -9.18 -4.97 13.43
C ASN A 200 -8.38 -3.68 13.19
N ALA A 201 -8.85 -2.52 13.63
CA ALA A 201 -8.10 -1.28 13.50
C ALA A 201 -6.79 -1.36 14.30
N ILE A 202 -5.70 -0.84 13.73
CA ILE A 202 -4.35 -0.93 14.28
C ILE A 202 -3.74 0.47 14.31
N THR A 203 -3.18 0.83 15.47
CA THR A 203 -2.37 2.04 15.63
C THR A 203 -1.02 1.87 14.92
N SER A 204 -0.45 2.99 14.47
CA SER A 204 0.84 2.99 13.78
C SER A 204 1.59 4.29 13.99
N TYR A 205 2.87 4.28 13.65
CA TYR A 205 3.67 5.48 13.42
C TYR A 205 4.45 5.34 12.12
N MET A 206 4.98 6.45 11.62
CA MET A 206 5.68 6.46 10.35
C MET A 206 7.16 6.83 10.53
N THR A 207 8.01 6.30 9.67
CA THR A 207 9.42 6.70 9.56
C THR A 207 9.68 7.24 8.17
N MET A 208 10.35 8.39 8.11
CA MET A 208 10.82 9.01 6.87
C MET A 208 12.33 9.05 6.86
N ARG A 209 12.92 8.95 5.67
CA ARG A 209 14.35 9.21 5.45
C ARG A 209 14.71 10.64 5.87
N ASN A 210 15.95 10.88 6.29
CA ASN A 210 16.48 12.18 6.71
C ASN A 210 17.09 13.04 5.58
N GLY A 211 16.77 12.74 4.32
CA GLY A 211 17.27 13.45 3.14
C GLY A 211 17.53 12.53 1.95
N TYR A 212 17.34 13.03 0.73
CA TYR A 212 17.22 12.20 -0.50
C TYR A 212 18.47 12.25 -1.39
N LYS A 213 19.64 12.38 -0.77
CA LYS A 213 20.91 12.35 -1.51
C LYS A 213 21.06 11.02 -2.26
N ASN A 214 21.32 11.11 -3.57
CA ASN A 214 21.44 9.99 -4.52
C ASN A 214 20.11 9.38 -5.01
N PHE A 215 18.96 9.98 -4.68
CA PHE A 215 17.67 9.65 -5.27
C PHE A 215 17.44 10.59 -6.46
N ASN A 216 18.08 10.30 -7.59
CA ASN A 216 18.23 11.27 -8.68
C ASN A 216 17.12 11.20 -9.74
N LEU A 217 16.12 10.32 -9.58
CA LEU A 217 15.00 10.21 -10.54
C LEU A 217 13.97 11.32 -10.34
N LEU A 218 13.69 11.66 -9.08
CA LEU A 218 12.79 12.73 -8.68
C LEU A 218 13.55 13.76 -7.83
N SER A 219 13.05 14.98 -7.76
CA SER A 219 13.52 15.99 -6.80
C SER A 219 13.24 15.58 -5.36
N GLU A 220 13.92 16.20 -4.38
CA GLU A 220 13.72 15.88 -2.96
C GLU A 220 12.26 16.06 -2.52
N ILE A 221 11.61 17.15 -2.97
CA ILE A 221 10.20 17.41 -2.64
C ILE A 221 9.28 16.37 -3.27
N GLU A 222 9.49 15.98 -4.53
CA GLU A 222 8.67 14.96 -5.19
C GLU A 222 8.80 13.62 -4.48
N ASN A 223 10.02 13.22 -4.07
CA ASN A 223 10.21 12.00 -3.28
C ASN A 223 9.49 12.08 -1.91
N ILE A 224 9.49 13.24 -1.24
CA ILE A 224 8.77 13.45 0.03
C ILE A 224 7.26 13.32 -0.20
N GLN A 225 6.74 13.96 -1.25
CA GLN A 225 5.33 13.98 -1.61
C GLN A 225 4.79 12.57 -1.87
N THR A 226 5.38 11.82 -2.79
CA THR A 226 4.92 10.46 -3.12
C THR A 226 5.04 9.51 -1.94
N THR A 227 6.14 9.59 -1.18
CA THR A 227 6.32 8.75 0.02
C THR A 227 5.25 9.03 1.08
N ILE A 228 4.94 10.32 1.33
CA ILE A 228 3.91 10.68 2.30
C ILE A 228 2.53 10.25 1.81
N ALA A 229 2.17 10.46 0.54
CA ALA A 229 0.89 9.99 -0.01
C ALA A 229 0.73 8.47 0.15
N HIS A 230 1.74 7.69 -0.26
CA HIS A 230 1.71 6.22 -0.18
C HIS A 230 1.64 5.72 1.26
N GLU A 231 2.63 6.08 2.07
CA GLU A 231 2.80 5.50 3.40
C GLU A 231 1.79 6.06 4.39
N PHE A 232 1.44 7.35 4.33
CA PHE A 232 0.40 7.87 5.23
C PHE A 232 -0.96 7.25 4.91
N PHE A 233 -1.24 6.89 3.64
CA PHE A 233 -2.48 6.20 3.31
C PHE A 233 -2.57 4.81 3.93
N HIS A 234 -1.45 4.09 4.10
CA HIS A 234 -1.46 2.86 4.89
C HIS A 234 -2.01 3.08 6.30
N THR A 235 -1.63 4.17 6.97
CA THR A 235 -2.11 4.48 8.33
C THR A 235 -3.63 4.67 8.39
N VAL A 236 -4.21 5.24 7.33
CA VAL A 236 -5.66 5.39 7.14
C VAL A 236 -6.31 4.02 6.91
N GLN A 237 -5.74 3.20 6.03
CA GLN A 237 -6.24 1.85 5.76
C GLN A 237 -6.26 0.97 7.02
N LEU A 238 -5.23 1.10 7.88
CA LEU A 238 -5.17 0.43 9.19
C LEU A 238 -6.24 0.90 10.16
N GLY A 239 -6.78 2.10 9.97
CA GLY A 239 -7.93 2.60 10.70
C GLY A 239 -9.25 1.91 10.36
N TYR A 240 -9.34 1.22 9.22
CA TYR A 240 -10.53 0.46 8.80
C TYR A 240 -10.40 -1.04 9.10
N ASP A 241 -9.36 -1.70 8.58
CA ASP A 241 -9.09 -3.12 8.83
C ASP A 241 -7.60 -3.43 8.68
N GLY A 242 -6.89 -3.51 9.81
CA GLY A 242 -5.50 -3.92 9.88
C GLY A 242 -5.23 -5.40 9.55
N TRP A 243 -6.21 -6.14 9.03
CA TRP A 243 -6.01 -7.47 8.46
C TRP A 243 -6.35 -7.57 6.96
N GLU A 244 -6.61 -6.44 6.31
CA GLU A 244 -6.87 -6.39 4.88
C GLU A 244 -5.70 -6.97 4.05
N LYS A 245 -6.01 -7.42 2.83
CA LYS A 245 -5.01 -8.02 1.94
C LYS A 245 -4.01 -6.99 1.46
N GLN A 246 -2.75 -7.40 1.49
CA GLN A 246 -1.63 -6.54 1.15
C GLN A 246 -1.73 -6.06 -0.30
N TRP A 247 -2.19 -6.89 -1.24
CA TRP A 247 -2.39 -6.45 -2.61
C TRP A 247 -3.31 -5.23 -2.72
N LEU A 248 -4.39 -5.18 -1.93
CA LEU A 248 -5.36 -4.09 -1.93
C LEU A 248 -4.76 -2.85 -1.27
N LEU A 249 -4.06 -3.03 -0.15
CA LEU A 249 -3.38 -1.95 0.56
C LEU A 249 -2.32 -1.25 -0.32
N GLU A 250 -1.43 -2.03 -0.95
CA GLU A 250 -0.38 -1.48 -1.81
C GLU A 250 -0.94 -0.88 -3.10
N ALA A 251 -1.87 -1.56 -3.78
CA ALA A 251 -2.43 -1.05 -5.03
C ALA A 251 -3.18 0.28 -4.84
N THR A 252 -3.91 0.43 -3.74
CA THR A 252 -4.61 1.69 -3.44
C THR A 252 -3.70 2.76 -2.85
N ALA A 253 -2.58 2.39 -2.20
CA ALA A 253 -1.56 3.35 -1.80
C ALA A 253 -0.82 3.94 -3.00
N VAL A 254 -0.50 3.12 -4.02
CA VAL A 254 0.05 3.60 -5.29
C VAL A 254 -0.96 4.47 -6.03
N TRP A 255 -2.24 4.09 -6.09
CA TRP A 255 -3.29 4.96 -6.65
C TRP A 255 -3.37 6.30 -5.91
N MET A 256 -3.18 6.31 -4.59
CA MET A 256 -3.19 7.54 -3.81
C MET A 256 -2.01 8.47 -4.12
N GLU A 257 -0.86 7.94 -4.55
CA GLU A 257 0.24 8.79 -5.06
C GLU A 257 -0.22 9.62 -6.26
N GLU A 258 -0.90 8.97 -7.23
CA GLU A 258 -1.41 9.60 -8.45
C GLU A 258 -2.51 10.61 -8.13
N GLU A 259 -3.51 10.21 -7.33
CA GLU A 259 -4.63 11.07 -6.92
C GLU A 259 -4.17 12.33 -6.16
N MET A 260 -3.10 12.24 -5.39
CA MET A 260 -2.56 13.37 -4.63
C MET A 260 -1.63 14.26 -5.46
N PHE A 261 -0.84 13.65 -6.34
CA PHE A 261 0.26 14.31 -7.03
C PHE A 261 0.35 13.89 -8.50
N ASP A 262 -0.75 14.09 -9.23
CA ASP A 262 -0.99 13.86 -10.68
C ASP A 262 0.12 14.32 -11.66
N ASN A 263 1.10 15.12 -11.22
CA ASN A 263 2.23 15.53 -12.06
C ASN A 263 3.53 14.76 -11.74
N ILE A 264 3.50 13.83 -10.79
CA ILE A 264 4.63 13.03 -10.31
C ILE A 264 4.38 11.56 -10.65
N ASN A 265 4.63 11.21 -11.91
CA ASN A 265 4.26 9.93 -12.51
C ASN A 265 5.23 8.78 -12.10
N ASP A 266 5.63 8.70 -10.82
CA ASP A 266 6.51 7.63 -10.30
C ASP A 266 5.82 6.25 -10.38
N VAL A 267 4.48 6.22 -10.26
CA VAL A 267 3.67 4.99 -10.33
C VAL A 267 3.80 4.27 -11.68
N TYR A 268 4.19 4.99 -12.74
CA TYR A 268 4.38 4.43 -14.07
C TYR A 268 5.47 3.36 -14.12
N GLN A 269 6.40 3.38 -13.15
CA GLN A 269 7.46 2.36 -13.04
C GLN A 269 6.91 0.93 -12.90
N TYR A 270 5.68 0.77 -12.39
CA TYR A 270 5.07 -0.55 -12.19
C TYR A 270 4.38 -1.10 -13.44
N MET A 271 4.03 -0.24 -14.41
CA MET A 271 3.25 -0.63 -15.58
C MET A 271 3.98 -1.61 -16.51
N PRO A 272 5.27 -1.44 -16.85
CA PRO A 272 5.93 -2.32 -17.81
C PRO A 272 5.92 -3.81 -17.40
N ASP A 273 6.06 -4.12 -16.10
CA ASP A 273 5.99 -5.50 -15.62
C ASP A 273 4.55 -6.01 -15.57
N TRP A 274 3.61 -5.18 -15.07
CA TRP A 274 2.20 -5.55 -14.96
C TRP A 274 1.59 -5.87 -16.34
N PHE A 275 1.78 -4.98 -17.33
CA PHE A 275 1.29 -5.16 -18.70
C PHE A 275 2.02 -6.28 -19.47
N ARG A 276 3.23 -6.67 -19.04
CA ARG A 276 3.93 -7.83 -19.61
C ARG A 276 3.26 -9.15 -19.26
N TYR A 277 2.62 -9.22 -18.09
CA TYR A 277 2.06 -10.46 -17.53
C TYR A 277 0.56 -10.36 -17.22
N PRO A 278 -0.30 -10.02 -18.20
CA PRO A 278 -1.72 -9.77 -17.94
C PRO A 278 -2.49 -10.99 -17.43
N TYR A 279 -1.94 -12.20 -17.61
CA TYR A 279 -2.55 -13.46 -17.17
C TYR A 279 -2.35 -13.75 -15.68
N ARG A 280 -1.52 -12.96 -14.97
CA ARG A 280 -1.37 -13.01 -13.51
C ARG A 280 -2.64 -12.48 -12.83
N SER A 281 -2.80 -12.85 -11.56
CA SER A 281 -3.98 -12.49 -10.77
C SER A 281 -3.93 -11.00 -10.44
N LEU A 282 -5.06 -10.28 -10.51
CA LEU A 282 -5.15 -8.89 -10.04
C LEU A 282 -4.68 -8.76 -8.57
N ASP A 283 -5.04 -9.75 -7.75
CA ASP A 283 -4.76 -9.88 -6.33
C ASP A 283 -3.45 -10.62 -6.03
N GLU A 284 -2.53 -10.68 -6.98
CA GLU A 284 -1.22 -11.31 -6.75
C GLU A 284 -0.32 -10.41 -5.88
N GLU A 285 0.07 -10.95 -4.72
CA GLU A 285 0.94 -10.27 -3.76
C GLU A 285 2.34 -9.95 -4.31
N GLY A 286 3.06 -9.07 -3.61
CA GLY A 286 4.42 -8.65 -3.97
C GLY A 286 4.43 -7.54 -5.01
N SER A 287 5.47 -7.48 -5.86
CA SER A 287 5.66 -6.37 -6.81
C SER A 287 4.53 -6.18 -7.82
N HIS A 288 3.72 -7.22 -8.07
CA HIS A 288 2.59 -7.13 -9.01
C HIS A 288 1.44 -6.30 -8.44
N ALA A 289 1.23 -6.33 -7.11
CA ALA A 289 0.20 -5.56 -6.43
C ALA A 289 0.32 -4.05 -6.68
N TYR A 290 1.53 -3.52 -6.67
CA TYR A 290 1.80 -2.11 -6.98
C TYR A 290 1.27 -1.72 -8.36
N GLY A 291 1.49 -2.57 -9.37
CA GLY A 291 0.98 -2.35 -10.73
C GLY A 291 -0.53 -2.49 -10.85
N SER A 292 -1.19 -3.16 -9.90
CA SER A 292 -2.65 -3.27 -9.86
C SER A 292 -3.33 -1.95 -9.50
N TYR A 293 -2.59 -0.86 -9.21
CA TYR A 293 -3.14 0.49 -9.08
C TYR A 293 -4.01 0.89 -10.28
N ILE A 294 -3.65 0.44 -11.50
CA ILE A 294 -4.39 0.72 -12.73
C ILE A 294 -5.86 0.26 -12.68
N PHE A 295 -6.18 -0.72 -11.84
CA PHE A 295 -7.56 -1.12 -11.59
C PHE A 295 -8.33 -0.11 -10.75
N PHE A 296 -7.70 0.48 -9.75
CA PHE A 296 -8.30 1.54 -8.93
C PHE A 296 -8.37 2.87 -9.69
N GLU A 297 -7.36 3.16 -10.50
CA GLU A 297 -7.38 4.25 -11.48
C GLU A 297 -8.59 4.14 -12.43
N TYR A 298 -8.85 2.93 -12.94
CA TYR A 298 -10.04 2.69 -13.76
C TYR A 298 -11.35 2.92 -12.99
N ILE A 299 -11.42 2.48 -11.73
CA ILE A 299 -12.61 2.68 -10.89
C ILE A 299 -12.84 4.16 -10.60
N ASP A 300 -11.79 4.90 -10.28
CA ASP A 300 -11.86 6.32 -10.02
C ASP A 300 -12.40 7.07 -11.25
N GLN A 301 -11.74 6.92 -12.40
CA GLN A 301 -12.10 7.66 -13.61
C GLN A 301 -13.50 7.30 -14.18
N HIS A 302 -13.98 6.06 -13.98
CA HIS A 302 -15.18 5.56 -14.69
C HIS A 302 -16.32 5.04 -13.80
N MET A 303 -16.06 4.76 -12.52
CA MET A 303 -16.98 4.03 -11.66
C MET A 303 -17.18 4.69 -10.29
N GLY A 304 -17.38 6.01 -10.30
CA GLY A 304 -17.85 6.77 -9.14
C GLY A 304 -16.77 7.54 -8.37
N GLY A 305 -15.57 7.66 -8.94
CA GLY A 305 -14.49 8.48 -8.37
C GLY A 305 -13.85 7.86 -7.15
N ASN A 306 -12.95 8.64 -6.53
CA ASN A 306 -12.26 8.32 -5.30
C ASN A 306 -13.22 7.93 -4.15
N ASN A 307 -14.47 8.43 -4.19
CA ASN A 307 -15.49 8.08 -3.22
C ASN A 307 -15.89 6.59 -3.29
N THR A 308 -15.81 5.93 -4.46
CA THR A 308 -16.01 4.47 -4.55
C THR A 308 -14.90 3.71 -3.82
N ILE A 309 -13.66 4.19 -3.89
CA ILE A 309 -12.52 3.58 -3.19
C ILE A 309 -12.64 3.81 -1.68
N LYS A 310 -13.07 5.00 -1.26
CA LYS A 310 -13.41 5.26 0.15
C LYS A 310 -14.51 4.33 0.67
N GLU A 311 -15.62 4.20 -0.06
CA GLU A 311 -16.74 3.32 0.31
C GLU A 311 -16.30 1.85 0.43
N LEU A 312 -15.33 1.41 -0.37
CA LEU A 312 -14.72 0.08 -0.22
C LEU A 312 -14.15 -0.12 1.18
N PHE A 313 -13.38 0.83 1.71
CA PHE A 313 -12.78 0.71 3.04
C PHE A 313 -13.83 0.82 4.15
N GLU A 314 -14.84 1.67 4.00
CA GLU A 314 -15.97 1.74 4.93
C GLU A 314 -16.74 0.40 5.00
N LEU A 315 -16.89 -0.27 3.86
CA LEU A 315 -17.55 -1.58 3.77
C LEU A 315 -16.65 -2.72 4.24
N SER A 316 -15.33 -2.62 4.07
CA SER A 316 -14.38 -3.67 4.46
C SER A 316 -14.40 -3.96 5.96
N VAL A 317 -14.74 -2.96 6.79
CA VAL A 317 -14.97 -3.10 8.25
C VAL A 317 -15.92 -4.26 8.58
N ASN A 318 -16.90 -4.54 7.73
CA ASN A 318 -17.89 -5.60 7.95
C ASN A 318 -17.42 -6.98 7.48
N ASN A 319 -16.40 -7.06 6.63
CA ASN A 319 -15.94 -8.29 6.00
C ASN A 319 -14.94 -9.08 6.85
N ASP A 320 -14.27 -8.44 7.82
CA ASP A 320 -13.33 -9.03 8.78
C ASP A 320 -12.24 -9.87 8.07
N SER A 321 -11.30 -9.16 7.42
CA SER A 321 -10.26 -9.76 6.57
C SER A 321 -9.29 -10.68 7.33
N ARG A 322 -9.32 -10.62 8.67
CA ARG A 322 -8.66 -11.59 9.57
C ARG A 322 -9.22 -12.99 9.47
N LYS A 323 -10.54 -13.15 9.32
CA LYS A 323 -11.20 -14.46 9.25
C LYS A 323 -11.19 -15.05 7.85
N LYS A 324 -11.39 -14.20 6.85
CA LYS A 324 -11.44 -14.57 5.44
C LYS A 324 -11.13 -13.35 4.61
N ASP A 325 -10.39 -13.54 3.52
CA ASP A 325 -10.16 -12.50 2.52
C ASP A 325 -11.47 -11.79 2.11
N GLY A 326 -11.57 -10.51 2.49
CA GLY A 326 -12.68 -9.62 2.20
C GLY A 326 -12.42 -8.64 1.05
N SER A 327 -11.20 -8.58 0.51
CA SER A 327 -10.76 -7.56 -0.45
C SER A 327 -11.70 -7.42 -1.65
N HIS A 328 -11.92 -8.52 -2.36
CA HIS A 328 -12.82 -8.56 -3.53
C HIS A 328 -14.29 -8.29 -3.17
N LEU A 329 -14.73 -8.71 -1.98
CA LEU A 329 -16.11 -8.49 -1.55
C LEU A 329 -16.34 -7.01 -1.25
N ALA A 330 -15.38 -6.34 -0.59
CA ALA A 330 -15.45 -4.92 -0.33
C ALA A 330 -15.48 -4.10 -1.64
N ILE A 331 -14.65 -4.47 -2.63
CA ILE A 331 -14.66 -3.83 -3.95
C ILE A 331 -16.03 -3.99 -4.62
N ASP A 332 -16.56 -5.22 -4.66
CA ASP A 332 -17.85 -5.50 -5.30
C ASP A 332 -18.99 -4.74 -4.60
N GLN A 333 -19.01 -4.72 -3.27
CA GLN A 333 -20.00 -3.98 -2.48
C GLN A 333 -19.96 -2.47 -2.74
N ALA A 334 -18.78 -1.87 -2.89
CA ALA A 334 -18.65 -0.45 -3.21
C ALA A 334 -19.13 -0.15 -4.64
N LEU A 335 -18.74 -0.98 -5.60
CA LEU A 335 -19.19 -0.86 -6.99
C LEU A 335 -20.70 -1.04 -7.14
N GLU A 336 -21.32 -1.94 -6.38
CA GLU A 336 -22.78 -2.15 -6.37
C GLU A 336 -23.53 -0.88 -5.97
N GLN A 337 -22.97 -0.04 -5.08
CA GLN A 337 -23.56 1.26 -4.72
C GLN A 337 -23.58 2.25 -5.89
N LYS A 338 -22.72 2.04 -6.89
CA LYS A 338 -22.64 2.84 -8.13
C LYS A 338 -23.33 2.17 -9.32
N GLY A 339 -23.94 0.99 -9.11
CA GLY A 339 -24.61 0.24 -10.17
C GLY A 339 -23.68 -0.58 -11.07
N TYR A 340 -22.44 -0.84 -10.60
CA TYR A 340 -21.47 -1.71 -11.26
C TYR A 340 -21.24 -2.99 -10.43
N SER A 341 -20.39 -3.87 -10.95
CA SER A 341 -19.89 -5.05 -10.24
C SER A 341 -18.38 -5.19 -10.42
N PHE A 342 -17.71 -5.93 -9.54
CA PHE A 342 -16.29 -6.26 -9.66
C PHE A 342 -15.97 -6.89 -11.02
N LYS A 343 -16.87 -7.74 -11.52
CA LYS A 343 -16.71 -8.39 -12.83
C LYS A 343 -16.77 -7.37 -13.99
N GLU A 344 -17.65 -6.39 -13.92
CA GLU A 344 -17.75 -5.34 -14.94
C GLU A 344 -16.54 -4.42 -14.91
N ALA A 345 -16.08 -4.02 -13.72
CA ALA A 345 -14.85 -3.24 -13.55
C ALA A 345 -13.65 -3.97 -14.15
N LEU A 346 -13.44 -5.24 -13.76
CA LEU A 346 -12.30 -6.02 -14.24
C LEU A 346 -12.33 -6.20 -15.76
N ASN A 347 -13.48 -6.54 -16.34
CA ASN A 347 -13.58 -6.72 -17.79
C ASN A 347 -13.38 -5.41 -18.56
N SER A 348 -13.92 -4.31 -18.05
CA SER A 348 -13.87 -3.02 -18.74
C SER A 348 -12.48 -2.40 -18.65
N MET A 349 -11.80 -2.51 -17.50
CA MET A 349 -10.38 -2.20 -17.35
C MET A 349 -9.53 -3.03 -18.32
N SER A 350 -9.77 -4.33 -18.46
CA SER A 350 -9.01 -5.16 -19.42
C SER A 350 -9.20 -4.69 -20.87
N VAL A 351 -10.40 -4.23 -21.25
CA VAL A 351 -10.62 -3.62 -22.56
C VAL A 351 -9.91 -2.28 -22.69
N ALA A 352 -9.99 -1.42 -21.66
CA ALA A 352 -9.29 -0.14 -21.61
C ALA A 352 -7.78 -0.31 -21.75
N ASN A 353 -7.19 -1.29 -21.05
CA ASN A 353 -5.78 -1.65 -21.13
C ASN A 353 -5.37 -2.04 -22.55
N HIS A 354 -6.22 -2.71 -23.31
CA HIS A 354 -5.95 -3.03 -24.71
C HIS A 354 -6.07 -1.83 -25.64
N ILE A 355 -7.07 -0.98 -25.41
CA ILE A 355 -7.32 0.22 -26.21
C ILE A 355 -6.21 1.26 -25.99
N MET A 356 -5.77 1.43 -24.75
CA MET A 356 -4.67 2.30 -24.31
C MET A 356 -4.71 3.66 -25.01
N SER A 357 -5.73 4.46 -24.69
CA SER A 357 -5.97 5.74 -25.36
C SER A 357 -6.57 6.77 -24.41
N SER A 358 -6.16 8.04 -24.58
CA SER A 358 -6.70 9.21 -23.87
C SER A 358 -7.93 9.82 -24.57
N GLU A 359 -8.18 9.40 -25.81
CA GLU A 359 -9.15 10.01 -26.69
C GLU A 359 -10.57 9.90 -26.13
N THR A 360 -11.30 11.02 -26.13
CA THR A 360 -12.71 11.05 -25.69
C THR A 360 -13.60 10.05 -26.45
N SER A 361 -13.24 9.68 -27.69
CA SER A 361 -13.94 8.67 -28.48
C SER A 361 -13.82 7.25 -27.94
N ALA A 362 -12.84 6.97 -27.07
CA ALA A 362 -12.71 5.67 -26.39
C ALA A 362 -13.72 5.50 -25.23
N LEU A 363 -14.49 6.55 -24.88
CA LEU A 363 -15.56 6.52 -23.89
C LEU A 363 -15.07 5.93 -22.55
N GLN A 364 -15.78 4.92 -22.01
CA GLN A 364 -15.45 4.21 -20.77
C GLN A 364 -14.20 3.31 -20.84
N TYR A 365 -13.48 3.32 -21.96
CA TYR A 365 -12.27 2.54 -22.18
C TYR A 365 -11.03 3.40 -22.39
N ARG A 366 -11.09 4.66 -21.97
CA ARG A 366 -9.96 5.59 -21.97
C ARG A 366 -9.29 5.64 -20.60
N TYR A 367 -8.01 5.99 -20.56
CA TYR A 367 -7.38 6.54 -19.36
C TYR A 367 -6.97 7.97 -19.68
N GLU A 368 -7.18 8.92 -18.75
CA GLU A 368 -6.90 10.33 -19.05
C GLU A 368 -5.45 10.55 -19.47
N GLU A 369 -4.53 9.79 -18.87
CA GLU A 369 -3.09 9.88 -19.11
C GLU A 369 -2.53 8.80 -20.07
N ALA A 370 -3.38 8.08 -20.80
CA ALA A 370 -2.92 6.89 -21.55
C ALA A 370 -1.78 7.18 -22.55
N ASP A 371 -1.68 8.40 -23.05
CA ASP A 371 -0.64 8.81 -24.01
C ASP A 371 0.75 8.99 -23.36
N ASP A 372 0.79 9.22 -22.04
CA ASP A 372 2.02 9.40 -21.27
C ASP A 372 2.48 8.09 -20.60
N TYR A 373 1.59 7.09 -20.50
CA TYR A 373 1.93 5.77 -19.98
C TYR A 373 3.09 5.12 -20.74
N PRO A 374 4.09 4.50 -20.06
CA PRO A 374 5.27 3.92 -20.70
C PRO A 374 5.00 2.54 -21.34
N VAL A 375 3.76 2.29 -21.76
CA VAL A 375 3.28 1.02 -22.30
C VAL A 375 2.32 1.27 -23.46
N ASN A 376 2.30 0.36 -24.45
CA ASN A 376 1.36 0.44 -25.58
C ASN A 376 0.18 -0.55 -25.42
N GLY A 377 -0.10 -0.96 -24.18
CA GLY A 377 -1.03 -2.03 -23.86
C GLY A 377 -0.37 -3.38 -23.56
N PRO A 378 -1.20 -4.41 -23.27
CA PRO A 378 -0.78 -5.66 -22.68
C PRO A 378 -0.17 -6.64 -23.69
N SER A 379 0.69 -7.53 -23.19
CA SER A 379 1.23 -8.64 -23.99
C SER A 379 0.13 -9.50 -24.61
N LEU A 380 0.27 -9.79 -25.90
CA LEU A 380 -0.59 -10.74 -26.61
C LEU A 380 -0.21 -12.18 -26.24
N PHE A 381 -1.21 -12.98 -25.89
CA PHE A 381 -1.04 -14.41 -25.72
C PHE A 381 -0.81 -15.11 -27.06
N LYS A 382 -1.61 -14.76 -28.08
CA LYS A 382 -1.54 -15.39 -29.40
C LYS A 382 -2.08 -14.48 -30.50
N THR A 383 -1.53 -14.61 -31.71
CA THR A 383 -2.15 -14.12 -32.94
C THR A 383 -2.70 -15.28 -33.75
N VAL A 384 -3.94 -15.18 -34.21
CA VAL A 384 -4.65 -16.25 -34.95
C VAL A 384 -5.14 -15.72 -36.29
N ASN A 385 -4.91 -16.50 -37.34
CA ASN A 385 -5.42 -16.22 -38.68
C ASN A 385 -6.86 -16.73 -38.79
N PHE A 386 -7.80 -15.83 -39.00
CA PHE A 386 -9.20 -16.15 -39.24
C PHE A 386 -9.40 -16.61 -40.68
N PHE A 387 -9.95 -17.82 -40.84
CA PHE A 387 -10.38 -18.34 -42.13
C PHE A 387 -11.86 -18.68 -42.08
N THR A 388 -12.65 -18.07 -42.96
CA THR A 388 -14.08 -18.35 -43.08
C THR A 388 -14.32 -19.85 -43.26
N GLY A 389 -15.14 -20.44 -42.38
CA GLY A 389 -15.50 -21.85 -42.42
C GLY A 389 -14.53 -22.81 -41.71
N ARG A 390 -13.45 -22.30 -41.11
CA ARG A 390 -12.52 -23.08 -40.30
C ARG A 390 -12.70 -22.77 -38.81
N SER A 391 -12.86 -23.82 -38.00
CA SER A 391 -12.77 -23.71 -36.55
C SER A 391 -11.32 -23.91 -36.12
N ASP A 392 -10.79 -23.01 -35.30
CA ASP A 392 -9.53 -23.20 -34.58
C ASP A 392 -9.81 -23.27 -33.07
N PHE A 393 -9.02 -24.09 -32.36
CA PHE A 393 -9.08 -24.23 -30.92
C PHE A 393 -7.82 -23.61 -30.30
N ILE A 394 -8.00 -22.85 -29.22
CA ILE A 394 -6.92 -22.23 -28.47
C ILE A 394 -7.06 -22.71 -27.03
N GLU A 395 -6.02 -23.37 -26.54
CA GLU A 395 -5.92 -23.77 -25.14
C GLU A 395 -4.91 -22.88 -24.43
N SER A 396 -5.19 -22.59 -23.15
CA SER A 396 -4.35 -21.79 -22.27
C SER A 396 -4.39 -22.38 -20.88
N SER A 397 -3.21 -22.60 -20.29
CA SER A 397 -3.04 -23.05 -18.90
C SER A 397 -2.44 -21.96 -18.00
N SER A 398 -2.14 -20.78 -18.56
CA SER A 398 -1.49 -19.68 -17.84
C SER A 398 -2.45 -18.67 -17.25
N LEU A 399 -3.73 -18.65 -17.66
CA LEU A 399 -4.73 -17.72 -17.14
C LEU A 399 -5.05 -18.03 -15.68
N ARG A 400 -4.66 -17.12 -14.78
CA ARG A 400 -5.04 -17.18 -13.36
C ARG A 400 -6.41 -16.54 -13.14
N ARG A 401 -6.98 -16.78 -11.96
CA ARG A 401 -8.20 -16.09 -11.52
C ARG A 401 -7.96 -14.58 -11.60
N PHE A 402 -8.95 -13.82 -12.02
CA PHE A 402 -8.86 -12.35 -12.17
C PHE A 402 -7.75 -11.82 -13.10
N GLY A 403 -7.07 -12.70 -13.84
CA GLY A 403 -6.18 -12.32 -14.92
C GLY A 403 -6.92 -12.11 -16.24
N SER A 404 -6.19 -11.63 -17.24
CA SER A 404 -6.65 -11.37 -18.60
C SER A 404 -5.72 -11.98 -19.64
N GLN A 405 -6.28 -12.34 -20.79
CA GLN A 405 -5.52 -12.84 -21.93
C GLN A 405 -5.99 -12.23 -23.23
N TYR A 406 -5.04 -11.69 -23.98
CA TYR A 406 -5.31 -10.93 -25.21
C TYR A 406 -4.95 -11.77 -26.43
N ILE A 407 -5.93 -12.00 -27.31
CA ILE A 407 -5.76 -12.77 -28.54
C ILE A 407 -6.04 -11.86 -29.72
N LYS A 408 -5.05 -11.68 -30.59
CA LYS A 408 -5.21 -10.90 -31.82
C LYS A 408 -5.72 -11.81 -32.94
N VAL A 409 -6.81 -11.42 -33.57
CA VAL A 409 -7.34 -12.11 -34.75
C VAL A 409 -7.00 -11.28 -35.99
N ILE A 410 -6.38 -11.90 -36.99
CA ILE A 410 -6.04 -11.29 -38.28
C ILE A 410 -6.66 -12.10 -39.40
N SER A 411 -7.10 -11.47 -40.49
CA SER A 411 -7.73 -12.12 -41.64
C SER A 411 -6.87 -12.03 -42.88
#